data_AF-A0A5J5P655-F1
#
_entry.id   AF-A0A5J5P655-F1
#
_cell.length_a   1.000
_cell.length_b   1.000
_cell.length_c   1.000
_cell.angle_alpha   90.00
_cell.angle_beta   90.00
_cell.angle_gamma   90.00
#
_symmetry.space_group_name_H-M   'P 1'
#
loop_
_entity.id
_entity.type
_entity.pdbx_description
1 polymer ?
#
loop_
_entity_poly.entity_id
_entity_poly.type
_entity_poly.pdbx_seq_one_letter_code
_entity_poly.pdbx_strand_id
1 'polypeptide(L)'
;MKRSENFKPDSWSYTAMLNIYASGGNVDKALELFEEMFEVGVELNVMGTTCLIQCLGKTRRIDELVRAFTVSIQQEIEPDDRLCGCLLSVVSLCDNREDIDKVLACLHQANPRLVEFVELIEDEKSSLDTVKEEFRRVLSDTKDDARRPFCNCLIDICRSKNLHERAHDLLYLGTLYGLYPRLHNRTADEWSLNVRTLSVGAAKTALEEWMGTLAKIVKRGEALPELFSAQTGTGTHKFAQGLSNSFGSHLKELGAPFKNSEDKVGCFVATREDLLLWLQSKIPSSSTVIS
;
A
#
# COMPACT_ATOMS: atom_id res chain seq x y z
N MET A 1 34.89 -7.90 -0.30
CA MET A 1 35.21 -8.41 -1.66
C MET A 1 36.72 -8.57 -1.81
N LYS A 2 37.23 -9.63 -2.48
CA LYS A 2 38.61 -9.62 -2.98
C LYS A 2 38.69 -8.53 -4.04
N ARG A 3 39.44 -7.46 -3.77
CA ARG A 3 39.76 -6.40 -4.74
C ARG A 3 40.43 -7.05 -5.96
N SER A 4 39.68 -7.34 -7.02
CA SER A 4 40.27 -7.57 -8.33
C SER A 4 40.70 -6.20 -8.84
N GLU A 5 42.00 -5.98 -8.97
CA GLU A 5 42.66 -4.66 -9.13
C GLU A 5 42.24 -3.84 -10.37
N ASN A 6 41.29 -4.30 -11.20
CA ASN A 6 40.95 -3.66 -12.47
C ASN A 6 39.50 -3.15 -12.62
N PHE A 7 38.59 -3.33 -11.65
CA PHE A 7 37.23 -2.79 -11.73
C PHE A 7 36.77 -2.25 -10.37
N LYS A 8 36.67 -0.93 -10.25
CA LYS A 8 36.07 -0.27 -9.08
C LYS A 8 34.54 -0.21 -9.27
N PRO A 9 33.74 -0.66 -8.30
CA PRO A 9 32.28 -0.51 -8.38
C PRO A 9 31.89 0.96 -8.54
N ASP A 10 30.96 1.23 -9.46
CA ASP A 10 30.37 2.53 -9.68
C ASP A 10 29.01 2.66 -8.97
N SER A 11 28.39 3.84 -9.03
CA SER A 11 27.09 4.13 -8.40
C SER A 11 26.02 3.10 -8.81
N TRP A 12 25.99 2.68 -10.08
CA TRP A 12 25.05 1.66 -10.56
C TRP A 12 25.29 0.28 -9.97
N SER A 13 26.55 -0.14 -9.88
CA SER A 13 26.95 -1.40 -9.26
C SER A 13 26.53 -1.44 -7.79
N TYR A 14 26.75 -0.35 -7.05
CA TYR A 14 26.29 -0.24 -5.67
C TYR A 14 24.77 -0.23 -5.54
N THR A 15 24.06 0.52 -6.37
CA THR A 15 22.58 0.53 -6.36
C THR A 15 22.02 -0.88 -6.62
N ALA A 16 22.63 -1.65 -7.53
CA ALA A 16 22.23 -3.03 -7.77
C ALA A 16 22.44 -3.92 -6.54
N MET A 17 23.59 -3.80 -5.86
CA MET A 17 23.88 -4.55 -4.63
C MET A 17 22.97 -4.14 -3.47
N LEU A 18 22.72 -2.84 -3.29
CA LEU A 18 21.77 -2.32 -2.30
C LEU A 18 20.38 -2.89 -2.54
N ASN A 19 19.91 -2.92 -3.78
CA ASN A 19 18.62 -3.51 -4.11
C ASN A 19 18.56 -5.02 -3.80
N ILE A 20 19.64 -5.77 -4.05
CA ILE A 20 19.74 -7.19 -3.70
C ILE A 20 19.66 -7.38 -2.18
N TYR A 21 20.44 -6.64 -1.39
CA TYR A 21 20.42 -6.79 0.06
C TYR A 21 19.12 -6.27 0.69
N ALA A 22 18.56 -5.18 0.18
CA ALA A 22 17.27 -4.64 0.60
C ALA A 22 16.11 -5.61 0.32
N SER A 23 16.07 -6.20 -0.87
CA SER A 23 15.04 -7.20 -1.23
C SER A 23 15.23 -8.53 -0.48
N GLY A 24 16.46 -8.88 -0.14
CA GLY A 24 16.80 -10.01 0.72
C GLY A 24 16.59 -9.76 2.22
N GLY A 25 16.21 -8.55 2.63
CA GLY A 25 16.00 -8.17 4.03
C GLY A 25 17.28 -8.08 4.88
N ASN A 26 18.46 -8.03 4.24
CA ASN A 26 19.73 -7.92 4.94
C ASN A 26 20.12 -6.44 5.11
N VAL A 27 19.52 -5.81 6.12
CA VAL A 27 19.69 -4.37 6.38
C VAL A 27 21.12 -4.01 6.79
N ASP A 28 21.80 -4.86 7.55
CA ASP A 28 23.15 -4.57 8.03
C ASP A 28 24.14 -4.49 6.86
N LYS A 29 24.07 -5.45 5.91
CA LYS A 29 24.88 -5.37 4.69
C LYS A 29 24.52 -4.20 3.79
N ALA A 30 23.25 -3.79 3.75
CA ALA A 30 22.85 -2.61 2.99
C ALA A 30 23.46 -1.32 3.59
N LEU A 31 23.55 -1.24 4.93
CA LEU A 31 24.24 -0.13 5.60
C LEU A 31 25.76 -0.19 5.44
N GLU A 32 26.38 -1.37 5.56
CA GLU A 32 27.82 -1.54 5.29
C GLU A 32 28.19 -1.06 3.88
N LEU A 33 27.38 -1.38 2.87
CA LEU A 33 27.59 -0.87 1.51
C LEU A 33 27.41 0.64 1.41
N PHE A 34 26.43 1.22 2.10
CA PHE A 34 26.22 2.66 2.12
C PHE A 34 27.41 3.40 2.74
N GLU A 35 27.97 2.86 3.82
CA GLU A 35 29.18 3.37 4.44
C GLU A 35 30.40 3.21 3.52
N GLU A 36 30.57 2.04 2.88
CA GLU A 36 31.64 1.79 1.90
C GLU A 36 31.60 2.79 0.74
N MET A 37 30.41 3.06 0.18
CA MET A 37 30.21 4.06 -0.88
C MET A 37 30.75 5.44 -0.47
N PHE A 38 30.42 5.87 0.75
CA PHE A 38 30.91 7.14 1.29
C PHE A 38 32.44 7.14 1.44
N GLU A 39 33.02 6.06 1.97
CA GLU A 39 34.48 5.93 2.14
C GLU A 39 35.25 5.94 0.81
N VAL A 40 34.69 5.33 -0.24
CA VAL A 40 35.32 5.28 -1.56
C VAL A 40 34.98 6.48 -2.45
N GLY A 41 34.20 7.43 -1.95
CA GLY A 41 33.80 8.64 -2.67
C GLY A 41 32.83 8.38 -3.82
N VAL A 42 32.02 7.31 -3.74
CA VAL A 42 30.98 7.01 -4.71
C VAL A 42 29.64 7.53 -4.20
N GLU A 43 29.02 8.42 -4.97
CA GLU A 43 27.74 9.03 -4.61
C GLU A 43 26.57 8.06 -4.78
N LEU A 44 25.63 8.16 -3.83
CA LEU A 44 24.34 7.49 -3.96
C LEU A 44 23.57 8.13 -5.12
N ASN A 45 22.71 7.37 -5.78
CA ASN A 45 21.71 7.94 -6.68
C ASN A 45 20.32 7.78 -6.05
N VAL A 46 19.32 8.50 -6.57
CA VAL A 46 17.95 8.49 -6.04
C VAL A 46 17.37 7.07 -5.91
N MET A 47 17.74 6.15 -6.81
CA MET A 47 17.32 4.75 -6.76
C MET A 47 17.99 4.00 -5.59
N GLY A 48 19.28 4.21 -5.36
CA GLY A 48 20.02 3.70 -4.21
C GLY A 48 19.43 4.20 -2.90
N THR A 49 19.17 5.52 -2.80
CA THR A 49 18.49 6.15 -1.65
C THR A 49 17.14 5.49 -1.39
N THR A 50 16.31 5.35 -2.42
CA THR A 50 14.99 4.72 -2.31
C THR A 50 15.09 3.29 -1.77
N CYS A 51 16.03 2.47 -2.29
CA CYS A 51 16.20 1.10 -1.83
C CYS A 51 16.63 1.03 -0.37
N LEU A 52 17.56 1.89 0.04
CA LEU A 52 18.07 1.94 1.40
C LEU A 52 16.97 2.40 2.38
N ILE A 53 16.27 3.49 2.07
CA ILE A 53 15.12 3.98 2.87
C ILE A 53 14.04 2.91 2.99
N GLN A 54 13.71 2.23 1.89
CA GLN A 54 12.71 1.15 1.94
C GLN A 54 13.14 0.01 2.86
N CYS A 55 14.41 -0.40 2.80
CA CYS A 55 14.96 -1.43 3.66
C CYS A 55 14.90 -1.02 5.13
N LEU A 56 15.41 0.16 5.45
CA LEU A 56 15.49 0.69 6.81
C LEU A 56 14.11 0.87 7.42
N GLY A 57 13.14 1.39 6.66
CA GLY A 57 11.76 1.54 7.11
C GLY A 57 11.10 0.21 7.44
N LYS A 58 11.29 -0.82 6.60
CA LYS A 58 10.76 -2.18 6.87
C LYS A 58 11.38 -2.82 8.11
N THR A 59 12.62 -2.50 8.43
CA THR A 59 13.32 -2.97 9.63
C THR A 59 13.21 -2.01 10.82
N ARG A 60 12.39 -0.96 10.72
CA ARG A 60 12.14 0.04 11.78
C ARG A 60 13.40 0.75 12.28
N ARG A 61 14.36 0.96 11.36
CA ARG A 61 15.64 1.64 11.58
C ARG A 61 15.54 3.11 11.18
N ILE A 62 14.66 3.85 11.87
CA ILE A 62 14.20 5.18 11.44
C ILE A 62 15.30 6.24 11.56
N ASP A 63 16.11 6.22 12.61
CA ASP A 63 17.22 7.17 12.73
C ASP A 63 18.26 6.99 11.61
N GLU A 64 18.50 5.76 11.18
CA GLU A 64 19.40 5.46 10.06
C GLU A 64 18.79 5.89 8.72
N LEU A 65 17.48 5.74 8.57
CA LEU A 65 16.73 6.24 7.42
C LEU A 65 16.86 7.76 7.29
N VAL A 66 16.67 8.49 8.39
CA VAL A 66 16.80 9.96 8.43
C VAL A 66 18.24 10.38 8.08
N ARG A 67 19.25 9.67 8.59
CA ARG A 67 20.65 9.93 8.23
C ARG A 67 20.90 9.71 6.74
N ALA A 68 20.46 8.58 6.19
CA ALA A 68 20.61 8.27 4.77
C ALA A 68 19.89 9.31 3.88
N PHE A 69 18.68 9.72 4.24
CA PHE A 69 17.95 10.78 3.54
C PHE A 69 18.71 12.11 3.60
N THR A 70 19.16 12.51 4.78
CA THR A 70 19.90 13.78 4.97
C THR A 70 21.18 13.82 4.14
N VAL A 71 21.95 12.72 4.12
CA VAL A 71 23.14 12.59 3.26
C VAL A 71 22.76 12.71 1.79
N SER A 72 21.65 12.11 1.35
CA SER A 72 21.21 12.22 -0.05
C SER A 72 20.89 13.66 -0.46
N ILE A 73 20.25 14.44 0.42
CA ILE A 73 19.97 15.86 0.15
C ILE A 73 21.26 16.69 0.15
N GLN A 74 22.23 16.39 1.04
CA GLN A 74 23.55 17.04 1.05
C GLN A 74 24.37 16.75 -0.21
N GLN A 75 24.12 15.61 -0.85
CA GLN A 75 24.70 15.23 -2.15
C GLN A 75 23.90 15.78 -3.34
N GLU A 76 22.99 16.74 -3.11
CA GLU A 76 22.15 17.36 -4.14
C GLU A 76 21.28 16.37 -4.93
N ILE A 77 20.96 15.22 -4.35
CA ILE A 77 20.06 14.24 -4.95
C ILE A 77 18.62 14.74 -4.81
N GLU A 78 18.02 15.10 -5.93
CA GLU A 78 16.62 15.53 -5.97
C GLU A 78 15.68 14.33 -5.69
N PRO A 79 14.81 14.41 -4.66
CA PRO A 79 13.82 13.39 -4.41
C PRO A 79 12.82 13.26 -5.56
N ASP A 80 12.63 12.05 -6.06
CA ASP A 80 11.59 11.76 -7.05
C ASP A 80 10.29 11.26 -6.39
N ASP A 81 9.23 11.12 -7.20
CA ASP A 81 7.96 10.57 -6.73
C ASP A 81 8.13 9.19 -6.07
N ARG A 82 9.07 8.38 -6.56
CA ARG A 82 9.29 7.03 -6.02
C ARG A 82 9.85 7.10 -4.60
N LEU A 83 10.79 8.01 -4.33
CA LEU A 83 11.32 8.27 -3.01
C LEU A 83 10.24 8.82 -2.07
N CYS A 84 9.41 9.75 -2.54
CA CYS A 84 8.28 10.28 -1.78
C CYS A 84 7.27 9.20 -1.40
N GLY A 85 6.91 8.33 -2.35
CA GLY A 85 6.04 7.18 -2.10
C GLY A 85 6.65 6.15 -1.15
N CYS A 86 7.97 6.00 -1.16
CA CYS A 86 8.68 5.18 -0.19
C CYS A 86 8.55 5.77 1.23
N LEU A 87 8.77 7.07 1.40
CA LEU A 87 8.61 7.74 2.68
C LEU A 87 7.17 7.63 3.21
N LEU A 88 6.15 7.85 2.37
CA LEU A 88 4.74 7.60 2.72
C LEU A 88 4.50 6.16 3.18
N SER A 89 5.06 5.18 2.47
CA SER A 89 4.96 3.78 2.88
C SER A 89 5.58 3.55 4.25
N VAL A 90 6.70 4.20 4.57
CA VAL A 90 7.31 4.10 5.91
C VAL A 90 6.45 4.74 6.98
N VAL A 91 5.78 5.88 6.71
CA VAL A 91 4.81 6.49 7.65
C VAL A 91 3.74 5.47 8.07
N SER A 92 3.23 4.67 7.13
CA SER A 92 2.23 3.62 7.44
C SER A 92 2.76 2.46 8.30
N LEU A 93 4.09 2.29 8.40
CA LEU A 93 4.75 1.21 9.14
C LEU A 93 5.23 1.64 10.54
N CYS A 94 5.26 2.93 10.83
CA CYS A 94 5.67 3.47 12.12
C CYS A 94 4.56 3.29 13.18
N ASP A 95 4.94 2.84 14.37
CA ASP A 95 4.00 2.59 15.48
C ASP A 95 3.91 3.75 16.48
N ASN A 96 4.90 4.64 16.49
CA ASN A 96 5.00 5.73 17.46
C ASN A 96 5.11 7.09 16.74
N ARG A 97 4.68 8.13 17.46
CA ARG A 97 4.61 9.50 16.92
C ARG A 97 5.97 10.09 16.61
N GLU A 98 7.00 9.77 17.40
CA GLU A 98 8.36 10.29 17.19
C GLU A 98 8.92 9.85 15.83
N ASP A 99 8.80 8.58 15.50
CA ASP A 99 9.25 8.04 14.21
C ASP A 99 8.42 8.55 13.04
N ILE A 100 7.10 8.73 13.23
CA ILE A 100 6.23 9.36 12.23
C ILE A 100 6.72 10.79 11.95
N ASP A 101 6.94 11.59 13.00
CA ASP A 101 7.36 12.99 12.89
C ASP A 101 8.73 13.09 12.17
N LYS A 102 9.67 12.18 12.46
CA LYS A 102 10.97 12.09 11.76
C LYS A 102 10.82 11.80 10.27
N VAL A 103 9.97 10.84 9.90
CA VAL A 103 9.76 10.47 8.49
C VAL A 103 8.99 11.56 7.74
N LEU A 104 7.99 12.18 8.38
CA LEU A 104 7.26 13.32 7.83
C LEU A 104 8.18 14.53 7.63
N ALA A 105 9.16 14.77 8.49
CA ALA A 105 10.16 15.82 8.28
C ALA A 105 11.03 15.56 7.04
N CYS A 106 11.38 14.30 6.75
CA CYS A 106 12.06 13.93 5.50
C CYS A 106 11.14 14.14 4.30
N LEU A 107 9.88 13.69 4.40
CA LEU A 107 8.90 13.86 3.34
C LEU A 107 8.60 15.33 3.07
N HIS A 108 8.56 16.18 4.09
CA HIS A 108 8.36 17.62 3.95
C HIS A 108 9.49 18.27 3.17
N GLN A 109 10.75 17.85 3.37
CA GLN A 109 11.87 18.33 2.58
C GLN A 109 11.79 17.89 1.11
N ALA A 110 11.24 16.70 0.84
CA ALA A 110 11.09 16.16 -0.52
C ALA A 110 9.85 16.71 -1.26
N ASN A 111 8.71 16.79 -0.57
CA ASN A 111 7.41 17.16 -1.12
C ASN A 111 6.48 17.68 0.02
N PRO A 112 6.50 19.00 0.30
CA PRO A 112 5.67 19.60 1.34
C PRO A 112 4.16 19.38 1.15
N ARG A 113 3.66 19.47 -0.10
CA ARG A 113 2.24 19.28 -0.42
C ARG A 113 1.74 17.91 0.03
N LEU A 114 2.58 16.89 -0.09
CA LEU A 114 2.20 15.53 0.29
C LEU A 114 2.06 15.39 1.81
N VAL A 115 2.85 16.14 2.59
CA VAL A 115 2.69 16.22 4.06
C VAL A 115 1.41 16.96 4.42
N GLU A 116 1.15 18.12 3.80
CA GLU A 116 -0.11 18.87 3.98
C GLU A 116 -1.33 17.98 3.68
N PHE A 117 -1.24 17.14 2.65
CA PHE A 117 -2.31 16.20 2.32
C PHE A 117 -2.47 15.08 3.36
N VAL A 118 -1.37 14.56 3.93
CA VAL A 118 -1.42 13.57 5.03
C VAL A 118 -2.07 14.19 6.27
N GLU A 119 -1.77 15.45 6.60
CA GLU A 119 -2.41 16.16 7.70
C GLU A 119 -3.90 16.40 7.43
N LEU A 120 -4.27 16.74 6.19
CA LEU A 120 -5.67 16.93 5.78
C LEU A 120 -6.51 15.66 5.92
N ILE A 121 -6.00 14.50 5.49
CA ILE A 121 -6.75 13.24 5.60
C ILE A 121 -6.95 12.80 7.06
N GLU A 122 -6.05 13.22 7.95
CA GLU A 122 -6.13 12.97 9.40
C GLU A 122 -7.10 13.92 10.12
N ASP A 123 -7.44 15.06 9.52
CA ASP A 123 -8.46 15.95 10.06
C ASP A 123 -9.87 15.39 9.80
N GLU A 124 -10.50 14.89 10.86
CA GLU A 124 -11.89 14.40 10.85
C GLU A 124 -12.92 15.47 10.47
N LYS A 125 -12.58 16.76 10.62
CA LYS A 125 -13.48 17.87 10.25
C LYS A 125 -13.44 18.17 8.76
N SER A 126 -12.44 17.67 8.04
CA SER A 126 -12.32 17.94 6.61
C SER A 126 -13.39 17.20 5.81
N SER A 127 -14.10 17.95 4.96
CA SER A 127 -15.13 17.39 4.09
C SER A 127 -14.50 16.57 2.96
N LEU A 128 -15.25 15.59 2.44
CA LEU A 128 -14.83 14.78 1.29
C LEU A 128 -14.52 15.65 0.07
N ASP A 129 -15.24 16.76 -0.14
CA ASP A 129 -14.99 17.67 -1.27
C ASP A 129 -13.62 18.37 -1.14
N THR A 130 -13.22 18.78 0.06
CA THR A 130 -11.89 19.35 0.31
C THR A 130 -10.80 18.32 0.08
N VAL A 131 -10.97 17.11 0.64
CA VAL A 131 -10.01 16.00 0.43
C VAL A 131 -9.91 15.65 -1.06
N LYS A 132 -11.02 15.64 -1.79
CA LYS A 132 -11.06 15.36 -3.22
C LYS A 132 -10.29 16.40 -4.04
N GLU A 133 -10.46 17.68 -3.75
CA GLU A 133 -9.77 18.75 -4.46
C GLU A 133 -8.26 18.71 -4.22
N GLU A 134 -7.82 18.57 -2.97
CA GLU A 134 -6.39 18.48 -2.68
C GLU A 134 -5.79 17.16 -3.21
N PHE A 135 -6.53 16.04 -3.14
CA PHE A 135 -6.08 14.77 -3.72
C PHE A 135 -5.88 14.89 -5.24
N ARG A 136 -6.80 15.59 -5.93
CA ARG A 136 -6.65 15.87 -7.36
C ARG A 136 -5.37 16.64 -7.67
N ARG A 137 -5.00 17.62 -6.83
CA ARG A 137 -3.76 18.40 -6.98
C ARG A 137 -2.51 17.55 -6.72
N VAL A 138 -2.53 16.71 -5.69
CA VAL A 138 -1.45 15.73 -5.45
C VAL A 138 -1.27 14.85 -6.70
N LEU A 139 -2.37 14.34 -7.28
CA LEU A 139 -2.28 13.50 -8.48
C LEU A 139 -1.81 14.28 -9.71
N SER A 140 -2.18 15.54 -9.90
CA SER A 140 -1.72 16.34 -11.04
C SER A 140 -0.21 16.58 -11.03
N ASP A 141 0.36 16.73 -9.83
CA ASP A 141 1.78 17.00 -9.63
C ASP A 141 2.62 15.70 -9.66
N THR A 142 1.99 14.53 -9.61
CA THR A 142 2.63 13.21 -9.55
C THR A 142 2.66 12.53 -10.93
N LYS A 143 3.80 11.88 -11.27
CA LYS A 143 3.92 11.04 -12.47
C LYS A 143 2.92 9.87 -12.48
N ASP A 144 2.43 9.51 -13.66
CA ASP A 144 1.37 8.51 -13.85
C ASP A 144 1.67 7.16 -13.16
N ASP A 145 2.92 6.71 -13.15
CA ASP A 145 3.35 5.44 -12.56
C ASP A 145 3.45 5.48 -11.02
N ALA A 146 3.54 6.68 -10.42
CA ALA A 146 3.58 6.90 -8.98
C ALA A 146 2.20 7.18 -8.35
N ARG A 147 1.22 7.63 -9.13
CA ARG A 147 -0.15 7.95 -8.64
C ARG A 147 -0.83 6.82 -7.88
N ARG A 148 -0.83 5.61 -8.44
CA ARG A 148 -1.43 4.43 -7.79
C ARG A 148 -0.67 4.06 -6.50
N PRO A 149 0.68 3.91 -6.51
CA PRO A 149 1.45 3.75 -5.28
C PRO A 149 1.14 4.79 -4.20
N PHE A 150 0.98 6.07 -4.55
CA PHE A 150 0.63 7.11 -3.57
C PHE A 150 -0.72 6.86 -2.94
N CYS A 151 -1.75 6.62 -3.76
CA CYS A 151 -3.08 6.33 -3.25
C CYS A 151 -3.09 5.09 -2.34
N ASN A 152 -2.38 4.02 -2.71
CA ASN A 152 -2.20 2.84 -1.86
C ASN A 152 -1.57 3.21 -0.49
N CYS A 153 -0.48 3.99 -0.48
CA CYS A 153 0.19 4.37 0.76
C CYS A 153 -0.69 5.27 1.64
N LEU A 154 -1.43 6.20 1.05
CA LEU A 154 -2.35 7.07 1.77
C LEU A 154 -3.50 6.26 2.41
N ILE A 155 -4.03 5.25 1.71
CA ILE A 155 -5.01 4.32 2.28
C ILE A 155 -4.39 3.52 3.43
N ASP A 156 -3.14 3.05 3.29
CA ASP A 156 -2.44 2.31 4.34
C ASP A 156 -2.19 3.19 5.58
N ILE A 157 -1.85 4.48 5.42
CA ILE A 157 -1.74 5.46 6.50
C ILE A 157 -3.07 5.63 7.24
N CYS A 158 -4.17 5.82 6.50
CA CYS A 158 -5.50 5.90 7.11
C CYS A 158 -5.80 4.66 7.95
N ARG A 159 -5.49 3.46 7.43
CA ARG A 159 -5.73 2.22 8.17
C ARG A 159 -4.82 2.05 9.38
N SER A 160 -3.54 2.41 9.30
CA SER A 160 -2.62 2.30 10.46
C SER A 160 -3.04 3.24 11.59
N LYS A 161 -3.73 4.34 11.26
CA LYS A 161 -4.30 5.30 12.22
C LYS A 161 -5.77 5.04 12.59
N ASN A 162 -6.36 3.91 12.17
CA ASN A 162 -7.77 3.56 12.38
C ASN A 162 -8.80 4.51 11.74
N LEU A 163 -8.40 5.30 10.75
CA LEU A 163 -9.26 6.21 9.98
C LEU A 163 -9.97 5.45 8.84
N HIS A 164 -10.81 4.48 9.19
CA HIS A 164 -11.44 3.58 8.21
C HIS A 164 -12.29 4.32 7.18
N GLU A 165 -13.16 5.25 7.59
CA GLU A 165 -14.00 6.02 6.66
C GLU A 165 -13.16 6.77 5.62
N ARG A 166 -12.05 7.39 6.06
CA ARG A 166 -11.12 8.08 5.15
C ARG A 166 -10.40 7.12 4.20
N ALA A 167 -10.08 5.91 4.65
CA ALA A 167 -9.53 4.87 3.78
C ALA A 167 -10.53 4.50 2.66
N HIS A 168 -11.82 4.40 2.98
CA HIS A 168 -12.89 4.19 1.98
C HIS A 168 -13.03 5.38 1.03
N ASP A 169 -13.01 6.61 1.54
CA ASP A 169 -13.02 7.84 0.72
C ASP A 169 -11.88 7.83 -0.30
N LEU A 170 -10.65 7.55 0.13
CA LEU A 170 -9.48 7.52 -0.76
C LEU A 170 -9.54 6.38 -1.78
N LEU A 171 -10.06 5.21 -1.41
CA LEU A 171 -10.30 4.13 -2.36
C LEU A 171 -11.34 4.53 -3.42
N TYR A 172 -12.43 5.19 -3.00
CA TYR A 172 -13.44 5.72 -3.89
C TYR A 172 -12.85 6.76 -4.85
N LEU A 173 -12.10 7.73 -4.33
CA LEU A 173 -11.43 8.75 -5.14
C LEU A 173 -10.41 8.16 -6.10
N GLY A 174 -9.61 7.19 -5.66
CA GLY A 174 -8.67 6.48 -6.53
C GLY A 174 -9.39 5.72 -7.65
N THR A 175 -10.57 5.15 -7.37
CA THR A 175 -11.42 4.52 -8.39
C THR A 175 -11.99 5.56 -9.36
N LEU A 176 -12.50 6.67 -8.84
CA LEU A 176 -13.05 7.80 -9.61
C LEU A 176 -12.02 8.40 -10.58
N TYR A 177 -10.76 8.51 -10.15
CA TYR A 177 -9.65 9.00 -10.96
C TYR A 177 -8.94 7.91 -11.78
N GLY A 178 -9.49 6.71 -11.86
CA GLY A 178 -9.01 5.66 -12.76
C GLY A 178 -7.72 4.97 -12.30
N LEU A 179 -7.33 5.08 -11.04
CA LEU A 179 -6.12 4.45 -10.50
C LEU A 179 -6.25 2.93 -10.42
N TYR A 180 -7.47 2.40 -10.27
CA TYR A 180 -7.76 0.98 -10.07
C TYR A 180 -8.61 0.38 -11.20
N PRO A 181 -8.10 0.35 -12.45
CA PRO A 181 -8.85 -0.22 -13.56
C PRO A 181 -9.09 -1.71 -13.31
N ARG A 182 -10.32 -2.18 -13.57
CA ARG A 182 -10.74 -3.57 -13.38
C ARG A 182 -10.67 -4.06 -11.92
N LEU A 183 -10.71 -3.16 -10.93
CA LEU A 183 -10.85 -3.52 -9.52
C LEU A 183 -12.05 -4.44 -9.31
N HIS A 184 -13.18 -4.08 -9.90
CA HIS A 184 -14.34 -4.95 -10.02
C HIS A 184 -14.52 -5.38 -11.48
N ASN A 185 -14.82 -6.65 -11.67
CA ASN A 185 -15.26 -7.19 -12.95
C ASN A 185 -16.54 -8.01 -12.71
N ARG A 186 -17.57 -7.77 -13.53
CA ARG A 186 -18.88 -8.42 -13.40
C ARG A 186 -19.25 -9.07 -14.72
N THR A 187 -19.43 -10.38 -14.68
CA THR A 187 -19.99 -11.17 -15.77
C THR A 187 -21.32 -11.79 -15.31
N ALA A 188 -22.02 -12.49 -16.21
CA ALA A 188 -23.25 -13.21 -15.86
C ALA A 188 -22.98 -14.31 -14.81
N ASP A 189 -21.85 -15.00 -14.94
CA ASP A 189 -21.55 -16.20 -14.14
C ASP A 189 -20.66 -15.91 -12.93
N GLU A 190 -19.84 -14.85 -12.99
CA GLU A 190 -18.84 -14.54 -11.97
C GLU A 190 -18.69 -13.03 -11.72
N TRP A 191 -18.68 -12.62 -10.44
CA TRP A 191 -18.23 -11.30 -10.02
C TRP A 191 -16.89 -11.41 -9.29
N SER A 192 -15.90 -10.66 -9.74
CA SER A 192 -14.54 -10.74 -9.21
C SER A 192 -14.01 -9.41 -8.69
N LEU A 193 -13.27 -9.46 -7.60
CA LEU A 193 -12.46 -8.37 -7.04
C LEU A 193 -10.98 -8.62 -7.35
N ASN A 194 -10.33 -7.72 -8.11
CA ASN A 194 -8.92 -7.83 -8.46
C ASN A 194 -8.07 -6.86 -7.63
N VAL A 195 -7.39 -7.37 -6.61
CA VAL A 195 -6.57 -6.58 -5.67
C VAL A 195 -5.07 -6.72 -5.90
N ARG A 196 -4.62 -7.40 -6.97
CA ARG A 196 -3.19 -7.70 -7.21
C ARG A 196 -2.26 -6.49 -7.30
N THR A 197 -2.82 -5.31 -7.60
CA THR A 197 -2.09 -4.04 -7.72
C THR A 197 -2.27 -3.13 -6.50
N LEU A 198 -3.04 -3.57 -5.51
CA LEU A 198 -3.27 -2.84 -4.28
C LEU A 198 -2.20 -3.20 -3.24
N SER A 199 -1.99 -2.30 -2.29
CA SER A 199 -1.32 -2.64 -1.04
C SER A 199 -2.23 -3.50 -0.16
N VAL A 200 -1.70 -4.01 0.95
CA VAL A 200 -2.47 -4.79 1.92
C VAL A 200 -3.65 -3.99 2.47
N GLY A 201 -3.43 -2.74 2.90
CA GLY A 201 -4.51 -1.93 3.46
C GLY A 201 -5.57 -1.59 2.42
N ALA A 202 -5.15 -1.15 1.22
CA ALA A 202 -6.08 -0.88 0.13
C ALA A 202 -6.88 -2.12 -0.29
N ALA A 203 -6.28 -3.32 -0.31
CA ALA A 203 -6.99 -4.56 -0.59
C ALA A 203 -8.03 -4.91 0.47
N LYS A 204 -7.72 -4.70 1.75
CA LYS A 204 -8.68 -4.91 2.85
C LYS A 204 -9.85 -3.92 2.74
N THR A 205 -9.58 -2.64 2.52
CA THR A 205 -10.61 -1.61 2.30
C THR A 205 -11.50 -1.97 1.09
N ALA A 206 -10.91 -2.43 -0.01
CA ALA A 206 -11.67 -2.83 -1.20
C ALA A 206 -12.56 -4.05 -0.96
N LEU A 207 -12.09 -5.00 -0.15
CA LEU A 207 -12.90 -6.14 0.27
C LEU A 207 -14.08 -5.70 1.15
N GLU A 208 -13.83 -4.87 2.16
CA GLU A 208 -14.86 -4.33 3.06
C GLU A 208 -15.94 -3.57 2.26
N GLU A 209 -15.53 -2.70 1.33
CA GLU A 209 -16.45 -1.97 0.43
C GLU A 209 -17.26 -2.91 -0.47
N TRP A 210 -16.60 -3.95 -1.00
CA TRP A 210 -17.28 -4.93 -1.85
C TRP A 210 -18.33 -5.71 -1.07
N MET A 211 -18.00 -6.16 0.15
CA MET A 211 -18.95 -6.86 1.02
C MET A 211 -20.14 -5.97 1.40
N GLY A 212 -19.90 -4.69 1.70
CA GLY A 212 -20.97 -3.71 1.96
C GLY A 212 -21.88 -3.50 0.74
N THR A 213 -21.31 -3.47 -0.46
CA THR A 213 -22.07 -3.39 -1.72
C THR A 213 -22.91 -4.65 -1.95
N LEU A 214 -22.33 -5.84 -1.73
CA LEU A 214 -23.05 -7.12 -1.87
C LEU A 214 -24.21 -7.22 -0.88
N ALA A 215 -24.02 -6.80 0.37
CA ALA A 215 -25.09 -6.74 1.37
C ALA A 215 -26.28 -5.88 0.91
N LYS A 216 -26.00 -4.72 0.29
CA LYS A 216 -27.04 -3.82 -0.26
C LYS A 216 -27.79 -4.47 -1.43
N ILE A 217 -27.09 -5.17 -2.33
CA ILE A 217 -27.66 -5.89 -3.48
C ILE A 217 -28.60 -7.01 -2.98
N VAL A 218 -28.15 -7.82 -2.02
CA VAL A 218 -28.96 -8.88 -1.39
C VAL A 218 -30.20 -8.31 -0.72
N LYS A 219 -30.07 -7.20 0.03
CA LYS A 219 -31.20 -6.53 0.68
C LYS A 219 -32.25 -6.02 -0.32
N ARG A 220 -31.84 -5.70 -1.55
CA ARG A 220 -32.73 -5.26 -2.63
C ARG A 220 -33.34 -6.41 -3.43
N GLY A 221 -32.93 -7.65 -3.19
CA GLY A 221 -33.39 -8.83 -3.93
C GLY A 221 -32.87 -8.87 -5.38
N GLU A 222 -31.76 -8.19 -5.66
CA GLU A 222 -31.13 -8.19 -6.98
C GLU A 222 -30.43 -9.53 -7.27
N ALA A 223 -30.37 -9.93 -8.54
CA ALA A 223 -29.75 -11.18 -8.96
C ALA A 223 -28.23 -11.17 -8.72
N LEU A 224 -27.70 -12.29 -8.20
CA LEU A 224 -26.28 -12.52 -7.98
C LEU A 224 -25.72 -13.52 -9.01
N PRO A 225 -24.42 -13.52 -9.32
CA PRO A 225 -23.77 -14.57 -10.09
C PRO A 225 -23.70 -15.88 -9.29
N GLU A 226 -23.36 -16.99 -9.94
CA GLU A 226 -23.12 -18.27 -9.25
C GLU A 226 -21.81 -18.25 -8.45
N LEU A 227 -20.82 -17.50 -8.94
CA LEU A 227 -19.46 -17.48 -8.39
C LEU A 227 -18.99 -16.08 -8.02
N PHE A 228 -18.24 -16.00 -6.92
CA PHE A 228 -17.51 -14.82 -6.49
C PHE A 228 -16.03 -15.16 -6.37
N SER A 229 -15.15 -14.27 -6.84
CA SER A 229 -13.71 -14.46 -6.67
C SER A 229 -12.96 -13.20 -6.23
N ALA A 230 -11.89 -13.38 -5.47
CA ALA A 230 -10.93 -12.34 -5.13
C ALA A 230 -9.53 -12.74 -5.58
N GLN A 231 -8.88 -11.90 -6.38
CA GLN A 231 -7.58 -12.18 -6.98
C GLN A 231 -6.50 -11.32 -6.33
N THR A 232 -5.60 -11.96 -5.59
CA THR A 232 -4.46 -11.32 -4.90
C THR A 232 -3.14 -11.48 -5.67
N GLY A 233 -3.08 -12.40 -6.63
CA GLY A 233 -1.89 -12.68 -7.44
C GLY A 233 -0.91 -13.65 -6.75
N THR A 234 0.14 -14.05 -7.45
CA THR A 234 1.07 -15.13 -7.03
C THR A 234 2.24 -14.67 -6.17
N GLY A 235 2.27 -13.41 -5.73
CA GLY A 235 3.32 -12.89 -4.86
C GLY A 235 4.65 -12.52 -5.53
N THR A 236 4.75 -12.62 -6.87
CA THR A 236 5.98 -12.30 -7.62
C THR A 236 6.24 -10.80 -7.82
N HIS A 237 5.23 -9.96 -7.61
CA HIS A 237 5.33 -8.51 -7.72
C HIS A 237 5.50 -7.86 -6.33
N LYS A 238 6.21 -6.73 -6.24
CA LYS A 238 6.56 -6.05 -4.96
C LYS A 238 5.38 -5.75 -4.01
N PHE A 239 4.18 -5.59 -4.55
CA PHE A 239 2.94 -5.35 -3.79
C PHE A 239 2.13 -6.62 -3.49
N ALA A 240 2.41 -7.73 -4.19
CA ALA A 240 1.74 -9.01 -3.99
C ALA A 240 2.44 -9.89 -2.93
N GLN A 241 3.70 -9.59 -2.59
CA GLN A 241 4.46 -10.33 -1.59
C GLN A 241 3.79 -10.20 -0.22
N GLY A 242 3.31 -11.32 0.34
CA GLY A 242 2.56 -11.34 1.60
C GLY A 242 1.09 -10.89 1.50
N LEU A 243 0.65 -10.35 0.36
CA LEU A 243 -0.73 -9.88 0.15
C LEU A 243 -1.75 -11.01 0.28
N SER A 244 -1.54 -12.14 -0.41
CA SER A 244 -2.44 -13.29 -0.34
C SER A 244 -2.64 -13.79 1.09
N ASN A 245 -1.57 -13.84 1.88
CA ASN A 245 -1.64 -14.28 3.27
C ASN A 245 -2.41 -13.27 4.14
N SER A 246 -2.10 -11.99 4.02
CA SER A 246 -2.79 -10.94 4.80
C SER A 246 -4.27 -10.81 4.42
N PHE A 247 -4.58 -10.93 3.14
CA PHE A 247 -5.95 -10.92 2.62
C PHE A 247 -6.73 -12.14 3.11
N GLY A 248 -6.14 -13.34 3.05
CA GLY A 248 -6.74 -14.56 3.58
C GLY A 248 -6.97 -14.51 5.09
N SER A 249 -6.05 -13.95 5.87
CA SER A 249 -6.26 -13.71 7.30
C SER A 249 -7.42 -12.75 7.55
N HIS A 250 -7.52 -11.68 6.77
CA HIS A 250 -8.60 -10.71 6.92
C HIS A 250 -9.98 -11.27 6.53
N LEU A 251 -10.05 -12.11 5.48
CA LEU A 251 -11.26 -12.86 5.16
C LEU A 251 -11.73 -13.72 6.35
N LYS A 252 -10.80 -14.39 7.05
CA LYS A 252 -11.10 -15.17 8.26
C LYS A 252 -11.57 -14.29 9.42
N GLU A 253 -10.96 -13.13 9.64
CA GLU A 253 -11.38 -12.16 10.65
C GLU A 253 -12.83 -11.70 10.43
N LEU A 254 -13.23 -11.45 9.18
CA LEU A 254 -14.60 -11.09 8.82
C LEU A 254 -15.58 -12.28 8.89
N GLY A 255 -15.05 -13.50 8.93
CA GLY A 255 -15.80 -14.75 8.76
C GLY A 255 -16.38 -14.90 7.35
N ALA A 256 -15.79 -14.24 6.35
CA ALA A 256 -16.29 -14.25 4.98
C ALA A 256 -16.08 -15.62 4.33
N PRO A 257 -17.01 -16.11 3.49
CA PRO A 257 -17.04 -17.51 3.03
C PRO A 257 -16.08 -17.80 1.87
N PHE A 258 -15.05 -16.99 1.68
CA PHE A 258 -14.07 -17.17 0.61
C PHE A 258 -12.99 -18.18 1.03
N LYS A 259 -12.79 -19.21 0.20
CA LYS A 259 -11.76 -20.25 0.38
C LYS A 259 -10.68 -20.12 -0.68
N ASN A 260 -9.47 -20.60 -0.40
CA ASN A 260 -8.42 -20.66 -1.43
C ASN A 260 -8.90 -21.55 -2.58
N SER A 261 -8.69 -21.09 -3.81
CA SER A 261 -8.93 -21.89 -5.01
C SER A 261 -7.84 -22.95 -5.15
N GLU A 262 -8.24 -24.19 -5.42
CA GLU A 262 -7.31 -25.30 -5.71
C GLU A 262 -6.64 -25.13 -7.09
N ASP A 263 -7.35 -24.50 -8.04
CA ASP A 263 -6.89 -24.34 -9.43
C ASP A 263 -6.02 -23.09 -9.65
N LYS A 264 -6.17 -22.06 -8.80
CA LYS A 264 -5.53 -20.75 -9.01
C LYS A 264 -4.89 -20.22 -7.72
N VAL A 265 -3.56 -20.29 -7.68
CA VAL A 265 -2.76 -19.71 -6.57
C VAL A 265 -3.04 -18.21 -6.44
N GLY A 266 -3.28 -17.75 -5.21
CA GLY A 266 -3.58 -16.35 -4.91
C GLY A 266 -5.00 -15.93 -5.31
N CYS A 267 -5.90 -16.89 -5.56
CA CYS A 267 -7.31 -16.65 -5.80
C CYS A 267 -8.15 -17.24 -4.66
N PHE A 268 -9.12 -16.47 -4.19
CA PHE A 268 -10.12 -16.91 -3.24
C PHE A 268 -11.49 -16.97 -3.90
N VAL A 269 -12.31 -17.97 -3.59
CA VAL A 269 -13.62 -18.18 -4.22
C VAL A 269 -14.72 -18.45 -3.19
N ALA A 270 -15.94 -18.02 -3.49
CA ALA A 270 -17.16 -18.32 -2.73
C ALA A 270 -18.33 -18.57 -3.68
N THR A 271 -19.21 -19.50 -3.34
CA THR A 271 -20.45 -19.72 -4.10
C THR A 271 -21.51 -18.70 -3.71
N ARG A 272 -22.54 -18.54 -4.55
CA ARG A 272 -23.70 -17.72 -4.24
C ARG A 272 -24.35 -18.12 -2.92
N GLU A 273 -24.56 -19.42 -2.70
CA GLU A 273 -25.23 -19.93 -1.50
C GLU A 273 -24.47 -19.56 -0.23
N ASP A 274 -23.16 -19.85 -0.20
CA ASP A 274 -22.31 -19.57 0.95
C ASP A 274 -22.27 -18.06 1.24
N LEU A 275 -22.17 -17.23 0.20
CA LEU A 275 -22.18 -15.77 0.34
C LEU A 275 -23.53 -15.25 0.85
N LEU A 276 -24.65 -15.77 0.34
CA LEU A 276 -25.99 -15.38 0.77
C LEU A 276 -26.22 -15.73 2.24
N LEU A 277 -25.89 -16.96 2.65
CA LEU A 277 -25.99 -17.41 4.04
C LEU A 277 -25.17 -16.51 4.97
N TRP A 278 -23.94 -16.18 4.59
CA TRP A 278 -23.09 -15.30 5.36
C TRP A 278 -23.66 -13.88 5.46
N LEU A 279 -24.06 -13.27 4.33
CA LEU A 279 -24.61 -11.91 4.33
C LEU A 279 -25.91 -11.81 5.14
N GLN A 280 -26.79 -12.80 5.04
CA GLN A 280 -28.03 -12.85 5.81
C GLN A 280 -27.77 -13.02 7.31
N SER A 281 -26.74 -13.79 7.71
CA SER A 281 -26.35 -13.94 9.11
C SER A 281 -25.86 -12.64 9.76
N LYS A 282 -25.42 -11.66 8.95
CA LYS A 282 -24.94 -10.35 9.40
C LYS A 282 -26.05 -9.31 9.50
N ILE A 283 -27.24 -9.59 8.97
CA ILE A 283 -28.40 -8.71 9.13
C ILE A 283 -28.97 -8.95 10.53
N PRO A 284 -29.00 -7.95 11.43
CA PRO A 284 -29.63 -8.14 12.73
C PRO A 284 -31.09 -8.53 12.52
N SER A 285 -31.49 -9.68 13.06
CA SER A 285 -32.86 -10.17 13.02
C SER A 285 -33.78 -9.14 13.68
N SER A 286 -34.55 -8.42 12.87
CA SER A 286 -35.60 -7.54 13.33
C SER A 286 -36.76 -8.39 13.89
N SER A 287 -36.63 -8.83 15.13
CA SER A 287 -37.71 -9.51 15.84
C SER A 287 -37.49 -9.45 17.35
N THR A 288 -37.98 -8.38 17.98
CA THR A 288 -38.87 -8.44 19.17
C THR A 288 -39.59 -7.09 19.32
N VAL A 289 -40.63 -6.85 18.51
CA VAL A 289 -41.70 -5.90 18.86
C VAL A 289 -43.01 -6.68 18.73
N ILE A 290 -43.30 -7.53 19.71
CA ILE A 290 -44.67 -7.93 20.06
C ILE A 290 -44.67 -8.24 21.56
N SER A 291 -45.17 -7.29 22.35
CA SER A 291 -46.17 -7.49 23.41
C SER A 291 -46.52 -6.14 24.02
#